data_AF-A0A392PM25-F1
#
_entry.id   AF-A0A392PM25-F1
#
_cell.length_a   1.000
_cell.length_b   1.000
_cell.length_c   1.000
_cell.angle_alpha   90.00
_cell.angle_beta   90.00
_cell.angle_gamma   90.00
#
_symmetry.space_group_name_H-M   'P 1'
#
loop_
_entity.id
_entity.type
_entity.pdbx_description
1 polymer ?
#
loop_
_entity_poly.entity_id
_entity_poly.type
_entity_poly.pdbx_seq_one_letter_code
_entity_poly.pdbx_strand_id
1 'polypeptide(L)'
;MLENLKILNLGHSLDLTETPDFSYMPNLEKLVLKGCISLSAVSHSVGSLYKLLINLTDCKGLRKLPRSIYKLKSLETLILSGCSMIDKLEEDLEQMESLRTLIADKTAITKVPFST
;
A
#
# COMPACT_ATOMS: atom_id res chain seq x y z
N MET A 1 -11.32 -16.93 -9.37
CA MET A 1 -11.28 -16.21 -8.08
C MET A 1 -10.42 -17.02 -7.13
N LEU A 2 -9.45 -16.40 -6.45
CA LEU A 2 -8.50 -17.01 -5.52
C LEU A 2 -8.98 -16.82 -4.07
N GLU A 3 -10.13 -17.42 -3.74
CA GLU A 3 -10.86 -17.16 -2.50
C GLU A 3 -10.13 -17.62 -1.24
N ASN A 4 -9.22 -18.59 -1.35
CA ASN A 4 -8.44 -19.10 -0.23
C ASN A 4 -7.10 -18.37 -0.05
N LEU A 5 -6.72 -17.47 -0.97
CA LEU A 5 -5.43 -16.80 -0.89
C LEU A 5 -5.48 -15.73 0.21
N LYS A 6 -4.69 -15.95 1.27
CA LYS A 6 -4.59 -15.07 2.45
C LYS A 6 -3.35 -14.18 2.42
N ILE A 7 -2.28 -14.62 1.78
CA ILE A 7 -1.02 -13.90 1.71
C ILE A 7 -0.54 -13.88 0.26
N LEU A 8 -0.21 -12.69 -0.22
CA LEU A 8 0.40 -12.46 -1.53
C LEU A 8 1.72 -11.76 -1.26
N ASN A 9 2.81 -12.47 -1.53
CA ASN A 9 4.15 -11.94 -1.41
C ASN A 9 4.79 -11.85 -2.79
N LEU A 10 5.03 -10.63 -3.23
CA LEU A 10 5.71 -10.28 -4.47
C LEU A 10 7.02 -9.53 -4.17
N GLY A 11 7.52 -9.59 -2.93
CA GLY A 11 8.71 -8.86 -2.51
C GLY A 11 9.92 -9.17 -3.40
N HIS A 12 10.76 -8.16 -3.62
CA HIS A 12 11.95 -8.20 -4.47
C HIS A 12 11.68 -8.55 -5.93
N SER A 13 10.44 -8.40 -6.43
CA SER A 13 10.14 -8.48 -7.85
C SER A 13 10.67 -7.21 -8.54
N LEU A 14 11.94 -7.22 -8.92
CA LEU A 14 12.66 -6.04 -9.40
C LEU A 14 12.09 -5.46 -10.70
N ASP A 15 11.42 -6.28 -11.51
CA ASP A 15 10.81 -5.87 -12.78
C ASP A 15 9.31 -5.58 -12.68
N LEU A 16 8.70 -5.74 -11.49
CA LEU A 16 7.28 -5.48 -11.30
C LEU A 16 7.01 -3.98 -11.38
N THR A 17 6.35 -3.53 -12.44
CA THR A 17 6.03 -2.11 -12.67
C THR A 17 4.65 -1.71 -12.12
N GLU A 18 3.70 -2.64 -12.11
CA GLU A 18 2.35 -2.49 -11.57
C GLU A 18 1.90 -3.75 -10.81
N THR A 19 1.09 -3.59 -9.76
CA THR A 19 0.51 -4.73 -9.03
C THR A 19 -0.59 -5.44 -9.82
N PRO A 20 -0.87 -6.73 -9.54
CA PRO A 20 -2.00 -7.42 -10.18
C PRO A 20 -3.36 -6.79 -9.83
N ASP A 21 -4.40 -7.20 -10.56
CA ASP A 21 -5.78 -6.94 -10.20
C ASP A 21 -6.17 -7.75 -8.95
N PHE A 22 -6.49 -7.03 -7.87
CA PHE A 22 -6.84 -7.60 -6.59
C PHE A 22 -8.32 -8.04 -6.49
N SER A 23 -9.15 -7.72 -7.48
CA SER A 23 -10.56 -8.16 -7.54
C SER A 23 -10.70 -9.69 -7.48
N TYR A 24 -9.69 -10.42 -7.94
CA TYR A 24 -9.64 -11.88 -7.91
C TYR A 24 -9.26 -12.47 -6.55
N MET A 25 -8.84 -11.67 -5.56
CA MET A 25 -8.30 -12.13 -4.27
C MET A 25 -9.04 -11.46 -3.08
N PRO A 26 -10.36 -11.63 -2.97
CA PRO A 26 -11.20 -10.88 -2.02
C PRO A 26 -10.78 -11.09 -0.55
N ASN A 27 -10.36 -12.31 -0.22
CA ASN A 27 -10.07 -12.75 1.16
C ASN A 27 -8.58 -12.68 1.52
N LEU A 28 -7.76 -12.00 0.72
CA LEU A 28 -6.37 -11.74 1.06
C LEU A 28 -6.36 -11.08 2.46
N GLU A 29 -5.26 -11.13 3.20
CA GLU A 29 -5.11 -10.45 4.51
C GLU A 29 -3.80 -9.67 4.56
N LYS A 30 -2.77 -10.15 3.86
CA LYS A 30 -1.44 -9.56 3.82
C LYS A 30 -0.92 -9.42 2.39
N LEU A 31 -0.52 -8.20 2.04
CA LEU A 31 0.15 -7.88 0.77
C LEU A 31 1.59 -7.43 1.05
N VAL A 32 2.57 -8.15 0.52
CA VAL A 32 4.00 -7.83 0.67
C VAL A 32 4.58 -7.51 -0.71
N LEU A 33 5.04 -6.27 -0.87
CA LEU A 33 5.66 -5.72 -2.08
C LEU A 33 7.07 -5.16 -1.77
N LYS A 34 7.64 -5.54 -0.62
CA LYS A 34 8.94 -5.04 -0.15
C LYS A 34 10.00 -5.17 -1.24
N GLY A 35 10.73 -4.09 -1.54
CA GLY A 35 11.88 -4.09 -2.45
C GLY A 35 11.51 -4.21 -3.93
N CYS A 36 10.26 -3.98 -4.32
CA CYS A 36 9.87 -3.86 -5.73
C CYS A 36 10.29 -2.48 -6.25
N ILE A 37 11.58 -2.33 -6.57
CA ILE A 37 12.18 -1.01 -6.89
C ILE A 37 11.59 -0.35 -8.15
N SER A 38 11.14 -1.14 -9.13
CA SER A 38 10.52 -0.64 -10.36
C SER A 38 9.02 -0.42 -10.24
N LEU A 39 8.41 -0.75 -9.08
CA LEU A 39 6.98 -0.59 -8.86
C LEU A 39 6.63 0.89 -8.88
N SER A 40 5.86 1.29 -9.88
CA SER A 40 5.48 2.68 -10.12
C SER A 40 3.98 2.92 -9.97
N ALA A 41 3.18 1.86 -10.05
CA ALA A 41 1.74 1.89 -9.91
C ALA A 41 1.22 0.77 -9.01
N VAL A 42 0.23 1.08 -8.18
CA VAL A 42 -0.58 0.09 -7.47
C VAL A 42 -1.99 0.16 -8.07
N SER A 43 -2.53 -0.99 -8.44
CA SER A 43 -3.84 -1.12 -9.06
C SER A 43 -4.93 -0.51 -8.18
N HIS A 44 -5.88 0.21 -8.80
CA HIS A 44 -7.02 0.80 -8.10
C HIS A 44 -7.90 -0.26 -7.40
N SER A 45 -7.86 -1.50 -7.89
CA SER A 45 -8.52 -2.66 -7.26
C SER A 45 -8.07 -2.92 -5.82
N VAL A 46 -6.95 -2.34 -5.37
CA VAL A 46 -6.49 -2.48 -3.98
C VAL A 46 -7.56 -2.04 -2.97
N GLY A 47 -8.43 -1.09 -3.33
CA GLY A 47 -9.50 -0.61 -2.46
C GLY A 47 -10.70 -1.56 -2.30
N SER A 48 -10.76 -2.67 -3.05
CA SER A 48 -11.79 -3.71 -2.84
C SER A 48 -11.39 -4.72 -1.77
N LEU A 49 -10.15 -4.63 -1.29
CA LEU A 49 -9.60 -5.60 -0.38
C LEU A 49 -10.06 -5.36 1.07
N TYR A 50 -10.19 -6.43 1.84
CA TYR A 50 -10.31 -6.38 3.30
C TYR A 50 -9.00 -6.91 3.89
N LYS A 51 -8.03 -6.06 4.24
CA LYS A 51 -6.65 -6.45 4.62
C LYS A 51 -6.33 -6.01 6.03
N LEU A 52 -5.37 -6.67 6.67
CA LEU A 52 -4.76 -6.19 7.92
C LEU A 52 -3.43 -5.45 7.65
N LEU A 53 -2.67 -5.88 6.65
CA LEU A 53 -1.32 -5.34 6.42
C LEU A 53 -0.96 -5.18 4.94
N ILE A 54 -0.42 -4.00 4.61
CA ILE A 54 0.23 -3.70 3.34
C ILE A 54 1.66 -3.23 3.62
N ASN A 55 2.63 -3.93 3.03
CA ASN A 55 4.05 -3.58 3.12
C ASN A 55 4.61 -3.23 1.74
N LEU A 56 4.99 -1.96 1.57
CA LEU A 56 5.60 -1.37 0.38
C LEU A 56 7.05 -0.92 0.65
N THR A 57 7.70 -1.44 1.70
CA THR A 57 9.06 -1.03 2.08
C THR A 57 10.01 -1.05 0.87
N ASP A 58 10.81 0.00 0.69
CA ASP A 58 11.79 0.13 -0.40
C ASP A 58 11.19 0.08 -1.83
N CYS A 59 9.90 0.35 -2.02
CA CYS A 59 9.30 0.59 -3.35
C CYS A 59 9.69 1.99 -3.88
N LYS A 60 10.96 2.14 -4.27
CA LYS A 60 11.56 3.46 -4.60
C LYS A 60 10.98 4.12 -5.86
N GLY A 61 10.46 3.35 -6.81
CA GLY A 61 9.79 3.86 -8.01
C GLY A 61 8.37 4.39 -7.76
N LEU A 62 7.79 4.13 -6.58
CA LEU A 62 6.40 4.46 -6.28
C LEU A 62 6.30 5.93 -5.89
N ARG A 63 5.56 6.71 -6.69
CA ARG A 63 5.41 8.17 -6.50
C ARG A 63 4.17 8.56 -5.70
N LYS A 64 3.12 7.76 -5.80
CA LYS A 64 1.84 8.01 -5.13
C LYS A 64 1.11 6.71 -4.88
N LEU A 65 0.24 6.72 -3.89
CA LEU A 65 -0.73 5.65 -3.69
C LEU A 65 -2.00 5.92 -4.51
N PRO A 66 -2.71 4.88 -5.02
CA PRO A 66 -4.01 5.07 -5.62
C PRO A 66 -5.00 5.55 -4.55
N ARG A 67 -5.88 6.51 -4.89
CA ARG A 67 -6.86 7.04 -3.91
C ARG A 67 -7.73 5.97 -3.27
N SER A 68 -7.96 4.86 -3.97
CA SER A 68 -8.73 3.74 -3.45
C SER A 68 -8.09 3.01 -2.25
N ILE A 69 -6.77 3.13 -2.03
CA ILE A 69 -6.13 2.53 -0.85
C ILE A 69 -6.66 3.14 0.45
N TYR A 70 -7.04 4.42 0.43
CA TYR A 70 -7.54 5.13 1.60
C TYR A 70 -8.96 4.70 1.99
N LYS A 71 -9.66 4.00 1.08
CA LYS A 71 -10.99 3.41 1.35
C LYS A 71 -10.93 2.12 2.16
N LEU A 72 -9.73 1.63 2.48
CA LEU A 72 -9.51 0.40 3.24
C LEU A 72 -9.80 0.59 4.72
N LYS A 73 -11.08 0.52 5.09
CA LYS A 73 -11.55 0.71 6.48
C LYS A 73 -10.93 -0.25 7.49
N SER A 74 -10.49 -1.43 7.04
CA SER A 74 -9.95 -2.48 7.92
C SER A 74 -8.44 -2.62 7.89
N LEU A 75 -7.73 -1.81 7.11
CA LEU A 75 -6.26 -1.86 7.09
C LEU A 75 -5.72 -1.37 8.43
N GLU A 76 -4.97 -2.23 9.12
CA GLU A 76 -4.38 -1.91 10.42
C GLU A 76 -2.95 -1.37 10.30
N THR A 77 -2.20 -1.86 9.31
CA THR A 77 -0.79 -1.52 9.11
C THR A 77 -0.48 -1.16 7.66
N LEU A 78 0.07 0.03 7.46
CA LEU A 78 0.63 0.51 6.19
C LEU A 78 2.10 0.88 6.36
N ILE A 79 2.99 0.20 5.63
CA ILE A 79 4.43 0.44 5.67
C ILE A 79 4.90 0.99 4.33
N LEU A 80 5.39 2.23 4.34
CA LEU A 80 5.95 2.99 3.22
C LEU A 80 7.44 3.31 3.43
N SER A 81 8.08 2.72 4.44
CA SER A 81 9.49 2.98 4.76
C SER A 81 10.38 2.85 3.52
N GLY A 82 11.18 3.87 3.21
CA GLY A 82 12.08 3.86 2.05
C GLY A 82 11.41 4.08 0.69
N CYS A 83 10.11 4.36 0.62
CA CYS A 83 9.42 4.85 -0.59
C CYS A 83 9.82 6.30 -0.87
N SER A 84 11.06 6.51 -1.31
CA SER A 84 11.70 7.83 -1.40
C SER A 84 11.04 8.82 -2.35
N MET A 85 10.16 8.37 -3.25
CA MET A 85 9.44 9.23 -4.20
C MET A 85 8.01 9.58 -3.76
N ILE A 86 7.50 9.03 -2.65
CA ILE A 86 6.23 9.45 -2.07
C ILE A 86 6.49 10.73 -1.28
N ASP A 87 5.88 11.83 -1.72
CA ASP A 87 6.06 13.18 -1.16
C ASP A 87 4.85 13.67 -0.34
N LYS A 88 3.71 12.99 -0.44
CA LYS A 88 2.50 13.33 0.29
C LYS A 88 1.64 12.11 0.59
N LEU A 89 0.89 12.22 1.68
CA LEU A 89 -0.30 11.42 1.95
C LEU A 89 -1.51 12.32 1.67
N GLU A 90 -2.57 11.75 1.11
CA GLU A 90 -3.78 12.52 0.81
C GLU A 90 -4.64 12.68 2.07
N GLU A 91 -5.49 13.70 2.12
CA GLU A 91 -6.47 13.91 3.20
C GLU A 91 -7.42 12.71 3.35
N ASP A 92 -7.63 11.90 2.30
CA ASP A 92 -8.40 10.66 2.39
C ASP A 92 -7.87 9.67 3.45
N LEU A 93 -6.65 9.86 3.98
CA LEU A 93 -6.07 9.07 5.08
C LEU A 93 -7.01 8.93 6.30
N GLU A 94 -7.87 9.92 6.58
CA GLU A 94 -8.87 9.84 7.66
C GLU A 94 -9.92 8.73 7.46
N GLN A 95 -10.13 8.26 6.23
CA GLN A 95 -11.12 7.22 5.92
C GLN A 95 -10.67 5.83 6.38
N MET A 96 -9.40 5.67 6.77
CA MET A 96 -8.82 4.40 7.19
C MET A 96 -9.12 4.12 8.67
N GLU A 97 -10.39 3.80 8.96
CA GLU A 97 -10.95 3.68 10.32
C GLU A 97 -10.16 2.75 11.28
N SER A 98 -9.54 1.69 10.76
CA SER A 98 -8.78 0.72 11.58
C SER A 98 -7.26 0.93 11.56
N LEU A 99 -6.74 1.98 10.92
CA LEU A 99 -5.30 2.18 10.78
C LEU A 99 -4.66 2.48 12.13
N ARG A 100 -3.81 1.56 12.61
CA ARG A 100 -3.10 1.66 13.89
C ARG A 100 -1.63 2.00 13.71
N THR A 101 -1.03 1.55 12.60
CA THR A 101 0.40 1.69 12.34
C THR A 101 0.62 2.22 10.93
N LEU A 102 1.22 3.42 10.85
CA LEU A 102 1.74 4.01 9.62
C LEU A 102 3.24 4.24 9.78
N ILE A 103 4.05 3.56 8.98
CA ILE A 103 5.52 3.73 8.97
C ILE A 103 5.90 4.36 7.64
N ALA A 104 6.34 5.60 7.66
CA ALA A 104 6.69 6.37 6.45
C ALA A 104 8.06 7.06 6.56
N ASP A 105 9.00 6.49 7.33
CA ASP A 105 10.37 6.99 7.40
C ASP A 105 11.07 6.84 6.03
N LYS A 106 12.02 7.73 5.74
CA LYS A 106 12.78 7.73 4.47
C LYS A 106 11.89 7.87 3.22
N THR A 107 10.75 8.53 3.38
CA THR A 107 9.93 9.06 2.28
C THR A 107 10.27 10.55 2.06
N ALA A 108 9.71 11.17 1.01
CA ALA A 108 9.78 12.61 0.81
C ALA A 108 8.62 13.36 1.51
N ILE A 109 7.82 12.67 2.32
CA ILE A 109 6.69 13.25 3.05
C ILE A 109 7.20 14.28 4.05
N THR A 110 6.72 15.52 3.91
CA THR A 110 7.09 16.64 4.79
C THR A 110 6.02 16.95 5.83
N LYS A 111 4.77 16.53 5.58
CA LYS A 111 3.63 16.75 6.47
C LYS A 111 2.71 15.53 6.44
N VAL A 112 2.24 15.12 7.61
CA VAL A 112 1.16 14.14 7.71
C VAL A 112 -0.17 14.91 7.66
N PRO A 113 -1.16 14.47 6.88
CA PRO A 113 -2.52 15.02 6.97
C PRO A 113 -2.95 15.07 8.44
N PHE A 114 -3.67 16.13 8.83
CA PHE A 114 -4.15 16.32 10.21
C PHE A 114 -3.10 16.66 11.28
N SER A 115 -1.82 16.86 10.93
CA SER A 115 -0.87 17.50 11.85
C SER A 115 -1.15 19.01 11.90
N THR A 116 -2.00 19.43 12.84
CA THR A 116 -2.07 20.82 13.33
C THR A 116 -0.91 21.13 14.24
#